data_AF-A0A9D1HR40-F1
#
_entry.id   AF-A0A9D1HR40-F1
#
_cell.length_a   1.000
_cell.length_b   1.000
_cell.length_c   1.000
_cell.angle_alpha   90.00
_cell.angle_beta   90.00
_cell.angle_gamma   90.00
#
_symmetry.space_group_name_H-M   'P 1'
#
loop_
_entity.id
_entity.type
_entity.pdbx_description
1 polymer ?
#
loop_
_entity_poly.entity_id
_entity_poly.type
_entity_poly.pdbx_seq_one_letter_code
_entity_poly.pdbx_strand_id
1 'polypeptide(L)' 'MISDKIKDLLKIKKCKAIAYSNALGLNKETALYTKYNRQSFKVQDLIILGELTNTKLAFIDDDNNPVVLFDTEDLKK' A
#
# COMPACT_ATOMS: atom_id res chain seq x y z
N MET A 1 8.20 9.95 -6.05
CA MET A 1 8.78 8.60 -6.26
C MET A 1 8.03 7.51 -5.50
N ILE A 2 8.01 7.49 -4.15
CA ILE A 2 7.26 6.46 -3.40
C ILE A 2 5.76 6.51 -3.72
N SER A 3 5.18 7.70 -3.65
CA SER A 3 3.76 7.91 -3.96
C SER A 3 3.40 7.59 -5.40
N ASP A 4 4.33 7.77 -6.34
CA ASP A 4 4.11 7.42 -7.75
C ASP A 4 4.07 5.91 -7.92
N LYS A 5 5.00 5.17 -7.30
CA LYS A 5 4.97 3.69 -7.27
C LYS A 5 3.66 3.15 -6.68
N ILE A 6 3.16 3.75 -5.58
CA ILE A 6 1.86 3.36 -4.99
C ILE A 6 0.72 3.62 -5.97
N LYS A 7 0.67 4.81 -6.58
CA LYS A 7 -0.35 5.15 -7.59
C LYS A 7 -0.28 4.22 -8.79
N ASP A 8 0.91 3.88 -9.26
CA ASP A 8 1.10 3.01 -10.41
C ASP A 8 0.68 1.56 -10.11
N LEU A 9 0.97 1.05 -8.91
CA LEU A 9 0.46 -0.26 -8.49
C LEU A 9 -1.08 -0.29 -8.48
N LEU A 10 -1.72 0.75 -7.93
CA LEU A 10 -3.19 0.88 -7.96
C LEU A 10 -3.74 0.89 -9.38
N LYS A 11 -3.09 1.62 -10.31
CA LYS A 11 -3.48 1.63 -11.73
C LYS A 11 -3.32 0.26 -12.38
N ILE A 12 -2.18 -0.41 -12.20
CA ILE A 12 -1.89 -1.75 -12.76
C ILE A 12 -2.96 -2.75 -12.30
N LYS A 13 -3.35 -2.67 -11.03
CA LYS A 13 -4.33 -3.57 -10.42
C LYS A 13 -5.78 -3.08 -10.57
N LYS A 14 -6.00 -1.97 -11.28
CA LYS A 14 -7.31 -1.34 -11.55
C LYS A 14 -8.09 -0.99 -10.26
N CYS A 15 -7.38 -0.69 -9.18
CA CYS A 15 -7.95 -0.26 -7.91
C CYS A 15 -8.14 1.26 -7.91
N LYS A 16 -9.35 1.73 -7.58
CA LYS A 16 -9.65 3.17 -7.49
C LYS A 16 -9.02 3.78 -6.24
N ALA A 17 -8.61 5.06 -6.32
CA ALA A 17 -8.04 5.79 -5.19
C ALA A 17 -8.99 5.86 -3.98
N ILE A 18 -10.30 6.04 -4.21
CA ILE A 18 -11.32 5.97 -3.15
C ILE A 18 -11.31 4.63 -2.40
N ALA A 19 -11.10 3.51 -3.10
CA ALA A 19 -11.08 2.19 -2.46
C ALA A 19 -9.89 2.08 -1.49
N TYR A 20 -8.73 2.60 -1.90
CA TYR A 20 -7.56 2.64 -1.02
C TYR A 20 -7.75 3.62 0.14
N SER A 21 -8.32 4.80 -0.12
CA SER A 21 -8.66 5.76 0.94
C SER A 21 -9.59 5.17 1.99
N ASN A 22 -10.58 4.38 1.57
CA ASN A 22 -11.52 3.69 2.46
C ASN A 22 -10.84 2.56 3.23
N ALA A 23 -9.99 1.77 2.57
CA ALA A 23 -9.21 0.70 3.20
C ALA A 23 -8.27 1.23 4.30
N LEU A 24 -7.74 2.45 4.12
CA LEU A 24 -6.93 3.13 5.14
C LEU A 24 -7.76 3.82 6.25
N GLY A 25 -9.10 3.75 6.21
CA GLY A 25 -9.98 4.41 7.19
C GLY A 25 -9.99 5.94 7.12
N LEU A 26 -9.53 6.54 6.02
CA LEU A 26 -9.41 8.00 5.88
C LEU A 26 -10.73 8.68 5.49
N ASN A 27 -11.72 7.92 5.02
CA ASN A 27 -13.08 8.33 4.65
C ASN A 27 -13.20 9.47 3.60
N LYS A 28 -12.10 10.05 3.12
CA LYS A 28 -12.05 11.11 2.09
C LYS A 28 -10.78 10.98 1.23
N GLU A 29 -10.92 11.05 -0.10
CA GLU A 29 -9.77 10.98 -1.01
C GLU A 29 -8.73 12.09 -0.76
N THR A 30 -9.16 13.28 -0.33
CA THR A 30 -8.28 14.42 -0.05
C THR A 30 -7.25 14.11 1.05
N ALA A 31 -7.59 13.26 2.01
CA ALA A 31 -6.66 12.81 3.03
C ALA A 31 -5.59 11.87 2.43
N LEU A 32 -5.98 11.00 1.49
CA LEU A 32 -5.03 10.17 0.74
C LEU A 32 -4.11 11.02 -0.14
N TYR A 33 -4.63 12.06 -0.81
CA TYR A 33 -3.79 13.02 -1.55
C TYR A 33 -2.78 13.73 -0.66
N THR A 34 -3.16 14.07 0.56
CA THR A 34 -2.24 14.66 1.54
C THR A 34 -1.11 13.69 1.90
N LYS A 35 -1.41 12.39 2.08
CA LYS A 35 -0.38 11.36 2.29
C LYS A 35 0.54 11.21 1.09
N TYR A 36 0.03 11.30 -0.14
CA TYR A 36 0.87 11.32 -1.34
C TYR A 36 1.82 12.52 -1.37
N ASN A 37 1.31 13.73 -1.12
CA ASN A 37 2.14 14.93 -1.17
C ASN A 37 3.21 14.95 -0.06
N ARG A 38 2.87 14.45 1.13
CA ARG A 38 3.79 14.37 2.28
C ARG A 38 4.65 13.10 2.31
N GLN A 39 4.42 12.17 1.39
CA GLN A 39 5.05 10.84 1.37
C GLN A 39 4.94 10.10 2.72
N SER A 40 3.84 10.29 3.44
CA SER A 40 3.68 9.85 4.83
C SER A 40 3.01 8.48 4.94
N PHE A 41 3.52 7.48 4.21
CA PHE A 41 3.03 6.10 4.24
C PHE A 41 3.79 5.29 5.26
N LYS A 42 3.06 4.67 6.19
CA LYS A 42 3.61 3.71 7.15
C LYS A 42 3.58 2.30 6.57
N VAL A 43 4.35 1.38 7.16
CA VAL A 43 4.35 -0.04 6.76
C VAL A 43 2.94 -0.62 6.77
N GLN A 44 2.12 -0.31 7.78
CA GLN A 44 0.73 -0.76 7.85
C GLN A 44 -0.12 -0.29 6.65
N ASP A 45 0.11 0.93 6.16
CA ASP A 45 -0.60 1.44 4.97
C ASP A 45 -0.23 0.63 3.71
N LEU A 46 1.01 0.11 3.65
CA LEU A 46 1.53 -0.69 2.55
C LEU A 46 1.07 -2.16 2.63
N ILE A 47 0.89 -2.71 3.83
CA ILE A 47 0.26 -4.02 4.03
C ILE A 47 -1.20 -3.98 3.53
N ILE A 48 -1.95 -2.93 3.91
CA ILE A 48 -3.33 -2.72 3.43
C ILE A 48 -3.37 -2.54 1.90
N LEU A 49 -2.40 -1.83 1.33
CA LEU A 49 -2.25 -1.71 -0.12
C LEU A 49 -2.04 -3.09 -0.77
N GLY A 50 -1.21 -3.93 -0.16
CA GLY A 50 -0.95 -5.30 -0.59
C GLY A 50 -2.25 -6.10 -0.68
N GLU A 51 -3.01 -6.14 0.42
CA GLU A 51 -4.30 -6.81 0.51
C GLU A 51 -5.27 -6.32 -0.58
N LEU A 52 -5.46 -4.99 -0.69
CA LEU A 52 -6.38 -4.39 -1.66
C LEU A 52 -6.03 -4.73 -3.13
N THR A 53 -4.75 -4.97 -3.40
CA THR A 53 -4.24 -5.20 -4.77
C THR A 53 -3.93 -6.67 -5.06
N ASN A 54 -4.28 -7.58 -4.15
CA ASN A 54 -3.89 -8.99 -4.19
C ASN A 54 -2.37 -9.13 -4.44
N THR A 55 -1.59 -8.46 -3.61
CA THR A 55 -0.12 -8.52 -3.57
C THR A 55 0.36 -8.58 -2.11
N LYS A 56 1.66 -8.82 -1.88
CA LYS A 56 2.25 -8.79 -0.54
C LYS A 56 3.36 -7.76 -0.49
N LEU A 57 3.49 -7.07 0.64
CA LEU A 57 4.71 -6.32 0.94
C LEU A 57 5.77 -7.34 1.35
N ALA A 58 6.96 -7.25 0.77
CA ALA A 58 8.05 -8.15 1.07
C ALA A 58 9.41 -7.46 0.93
N PHE A 59 10.38 -7.95 1.69
CA PHE A 59 11.78 -7.76 1.37
C PHE A 59 12.21 -8.89 0.43
N ILE A 60 12.81 -8.51 -0.69
CA ILE A 60 13.23 -9.40 -1.75
C ILE A 60 14.76 -9.33 -1.80
N ASP A 61 15.44 -10.48 -1.81
CA ASP A 61 16.89 -10.55 -1.98
C ASP A 61 17.33 -10.28 -3.43
N ASP A 62 18.63 -10.25 -3.66
CA ASP A 62 19.20 -9.98 -4.99
C ASP A 62 18.84 -11.06 -6.03
N ASP A 63 18.48 -12.27 -5.58
CA ASP A 63 18.03 -13.39 -6.42
C ASP A 63 16.51 -13.36 -6.71
N ASN A 64 15.82 -12.30 -6.30
CA ASN A 64 14.37 -12.11 -6.40
C ASN A 64 13.52 -13.06 -5.53
N ASN A 65 14.10 -13.64 -4.48
CA ASN A 65 13.34 -14.45 -3.53
C ASN A 65 12.77 -13.59 -2.40
N PRO A 66 11.50 -13.78 -2.01
CA PRO A 66 10.94 -13.13 -0.84
C PRO A 66 11.55 -13.72 0.44
N VAL A 67 12.26 -12.91 1.22
CA VAL A 67 12.94 -13.34 2.46
C VAL A 67 12.08 -13.06 3.69
N VAL A 68 11.33 -11.95 3.65
CA VAL A 68 10.37 -11.56 4.68
C VAL A 68 9.13 -11.08 3.98
N LEU A 69 7.98 -11.67 4.31
CA LEU A 69 6.66 -11.25 3.82
C LEU A 69 5.87 -10.62 4.96
N PHE A 70 5.11 -9.59 4.63
CA PHE A 70 4.13 -8.99 5.53
C PHE A 70 2.72 -9.30 5.02
N ASP A 71 1.82 -9.63 5.93
CA ASP A 71 0.41 -9.86 5.66
C ASP A 71 -0.51 -9.17 6.68
N THR A 72 -1.81 -9.36 6.52
CA THR A 72 -2.83 -8.67 7.33
C THR A 72 -2.83 -9.14 8.79
N GLU A 73 -2.25 -10.29 9.11
CA GLU A 73 -2.09 -10.75 10.50
C GLU A 73 -1.03 -9.91 11.23
N ASP A 74 -0.02 -9.36 10.52
CA ASP A 74 0.97 -8.43 11.10
C ASP A 74 0.36 -7.08 11.54
N LEU A 75 -0.90 -6.82 11.18
CA LEU A 75 -1.65 -5.66 11.69
C LEU A 75 -2.25 -5.92 13.07
N LYS A 76 -2.30 -7.18 13.52
CA LYS A 76 -2.79 -7.57 14.84
C LYS A 76 -1.66 -7.40 15.86
N LYS A 77 -1.99 -6.81 17.01
CA LYS A 77 -1.05 -6.57 18.11
C LYS A 77 -0.74 -7.84 18.90
#